data_AF-A0AAP2XLU6-F1
#
_entry.id   AF-A0AAP2XLU6-F1
#
_cell.length_a   1.000
_cell.length_b   1.000
_cell.length_c   1.000
_cell.angle_alpha   90.00
_cell.angle_beta   90.00
_cell.angle_gamma   90.00
#
_symmetry.space_group_name_H-M   'P 1'
#
loop_
_entity.id
_entity.type
_entity.pdbx_description
1 polymer ?
#
loop_
_entity_poly.entity_id
_entity_poly.type
_entity_poly.pdbx_seq_one_letter_code
_entity_poly.pdbx_strand_id
1 'polypeptide(L)'
;MPELPEVETVRRTLENFILNKKIEDIKILYPKIIDDDQEEFVQTLKNKTFTEIDRVGKYLIFKLEDVAFISHLRMEGKYQICKKGDILSKHDHVIFVLDEGMELRYNDVRKFGRMKLVDYDDYKNQLPLSKLGPEPFEIDYLELYQKLKKKNKAIKTVLLDQSIMTGIGNIYANEICYQMHLNPYTKANVLSKKRVKELVDVACEILNKAILQGGTTIHSFSANGIDGLFQVQLKVHMQKHCPLGHEIKKVMINERGTYYCPICQKAKR
;
A
#
# COMPACT_ATOMS: atom_id res chain seq x y z
N MET A 1 4.06 3.51 -6.79
CA MET A 1 4.02 2.59 -5.63
C MET A 1 2.63 2.69 -5.05
N PRO A 2 1.78 1.67 -5.18
CA PRO A 2 0.53 1.62 -4.45
C PRO A 2 0.77 1.86 -2.95
N GLU A 3 -0.01 2.76 -2.38
CA GLU A 3 -0.06 2.98 -0.94
C GLU A 3 -1.33 2.31 -0.39
N LEU A 4 -1.65 2.49 0.89
CA LEU A 4 -2.77 1.77 1.51
C LEU A 4 -4.10 1.89 0.74
N PRO A 5 -4.53 3.08 0.30
CA PRO A 5 -5.80 3.22 -0.42
C PRO A 5 -5.85 2.45 -1.74
N GLU A 6 -4.77 2.45 -2.52
CA GLU A 6 -4.71 1.68 -3.77
C GLU A 6 -4.71 0.17 -3.48
N VAL A 7 -3.98 -0.29 -2.45
CA VAL A 7 -3.96 -1.71 -2.07
C VAL A 7 -5.33 -2.17 -1.56
N GLU A 8 -6.01 -1.36 -0.76
CA GLU A 8 -7.38 -1.63 -0.30
C GLU A 8 -8.36 -1.73 -1.47
N THR A 9 -8.19 -0.89 -2.48
CA THR A 9 -9.06 -0.95 -3.67
C THR A 9 -8.78 -2.22 -4.48
N VAL A 10 -7.52 -2.62 -4.63
CA VAL A 10 -7.16 -3.90 -5.26
C VAL A 10 -7.74 -5.07 -4.46
N ARG A 11 -7.66 -5.05 -3.12
CA ARG A 11 -8.24 -6.07 -2.23
C ARG A 11 -9.73 -6.27 -2.50
N ARG A 12 -10.52 -5.19 -2.39
CA ARG A 12 -11.97 -5.19 -2.64
C ARG A 12 -12.32 -5.67 -4.04
N THR A 13 -11.51 -5.28 -5.02
CA THR A 13 -11.76 -5.67 -6.40
C THR A 13 -11.49 -7.17 -6.59
N LEU A 14 -10.37 -7.68 -6.08
CA LEU A 14 -10.04 -9.11 -6.15
C LEU A 14 -11.10 -9.96 -5.46
N GLU A 15 -11.61 -9.55 -4.30
CA GLU A 15 -12.68 -10.28 -3.60
C GLU A 15 -13.90 -10.53 -4.49
N ASN A 16 -14.27 -9.55 -5.33
CA ASN A 16 -15.41 -9.72 -6.24
C ASN A 16 -15.16 -10.72 -7.37
N PHE A 17 -13.91 -11.04 -7.70
CA PHE A 17 -13.56 -11.85 -8.87
C PHE A 17 -13.01 -13.24 -8.54
N ILE A 18 -12.25 -13.38 -7.45
CA ILE A 18 -11.52 -14.63 -7.16
C ILE A 18 -12.00 -15.36 -5.91
N LEU A 19 -12.86 -14.74 -5.10
CA LEU A 19 -13.37 -15.40 -3.90
C LEU A 19 -14.15 -16.67 -4.30
N ASN A 20 -13.94 -17.74 -3.54
CA ASN A 20 -14.48 -19.08 -3.80
C ASN A 20 -13.98 -19.76 -5.09
N LYS A 21 -12.98 -19.21 -5.78
CA LYS A 21 -12.32 -19.88 -6.91
C LYS A 21 -11.22 -20.80 -6.42
N LYS A 22 -11.16 -22.01 -6.99
CA LYS A 22 -10.11 -22.99 -6.70
C LYS A 22 -8.90 -22.77 -7.59
N ILE A 23 -7.70 -22.88 -7.01
CA ILE A 23 -6.45 -22.91 -7.76
C ILE A 23 -6.24 -24.33 -8.33
N GLU A 24 -6.34 -24.50 -9.64
CA GLU A 24 -6.01 -25.76 -10.32
C GLU A 24 -4.49 -25.97 -10.44
N ASP A 25 -3.75 -24.89 -10.70
CA ASP A 25 -2.30 -24.95 -10.92
C ASP A 25 -1.66 -23.56 -10.72
N ILE A 26 -0.34 -23.51 -10.52
CA ILE A 26 0.41 -22.26 -10.40
C ILE A 26 1.64 -22.32 -11.29
N LYS A 27 1.82 -21.31 -12.15
CA LYS A 27 3.01 -21.16 -12.99
C LYS A 27 3.84 -19.97 -12.51
N ILE A 28 5.08 -20.24 -12.10
CA ILE A 28 6.04 -19.21 -11.69
C ILE A 28 7.02 -18.98 -12.85
N LEU A 29 6.86 -17.87 -13.57
CA LEU A 29 7.72 -17.48 -14.69
C LEU A 29 8.92 -16.64 -14.24
N TYR A 30 8.82 -16.01 -13.06
CA TYR A 30 9.95 -15.31 -12.45
C TYR A 30 10.12 -15.73 -10.96
N PRO A 31 10.95 -16.76 -10.71
CA PRO A 31 11.23 -17.33 -9.39
C PRO A 31 11.45 -16.33 -8.25
N LYS A 32 12.21 -15.25 -8.48
CA LYS A 32 12.63 -14.29 -7.44
C LYS A 32 11.51 -13.42 -6.85
N ILE A 33 10.27 -13.60 -7.31
CA ILE A 33 9.09 -13.02 -6.65
C ILE A 33 8.70 -13.83 -5.41
N ILE A 34 8.92 -15.14 -5.41
CA ILE A 34 8.66 -15.97 -4.23
C ILE A 34 9.87 -15.82 -3.29
N ASP A 35 9.62 -15.38 -2.06
CA ASP A 35 10.68 -15.20 -1.06
C ASP A 35 11.16 -16.53 -0.46
N ASP A 36 10.26 -17.52 -0.37
CA ASP A 36 10.54 -18.88 0.14
C ASP A 36 10.76 -19.88 -1.00
N ASP A 37 10.62 -21.18 -0.71
CA ASP A 37 10.71 -22.24 -1.71
C ASP A 37 9.54 -22.22 -2.69
N GLN A 38 9.85 -22.31 -3.98
CA GLN A 38 8.86 -22.20 -5.05
C GLN A 38 8.03 -23.48 -5.17
N GLU A 39 8.64 -24.64 -4.97
CA GLU A 39 7.92 -25.91 -5.07
C GLU A 39 6.96 -26.02 -3.89
N GLU A 40 7.39 -25.67 -2.68
CA GLU A 40 6.55 -25.57 -1.50
C GLU A 40 5.39 -24.58 -1.70
N PHE A 41 5.66 -23.39 -2.27
CA PHE A 41 4.62 -22.41 -2.60
C PHE A 41 3.55 -22.99 -3.52
N VAL A 42 3.96 -23.69 -4.58
CA VAL A 42 3.03 -24.30 -5.55
C VAL A 42 2.25 -25.44 -4.90
N GLN A 43 2.93 -26.40 -4.26
CA GLN A 43 2.29 -27.58 -3.68
C GLN A 43 1.32 -27.23 -2.57
N THR A 44 1.66 -26.24 -1.74
CA THR A 44 0.85 -25.81 -0.61
C THR A 44 -0.45 -25.11 -1.06
N LEU A 45 -0.42 -24.37 -2.16
CA LEU A 45 -1.56 -23.58 -2.64
C LEU A 45 -2.41 -24.29 -3.70
N LYS A 46 -1.83 -25.28 -4.39
CA LYS A 46 -2.53 -26.04 -5.42
C LYS A 46 -3.72 -26.78 -4.84
N ASN A 47 -4.82 -26.79 -5.57
CA ASN A 47 -6.12 -27.34 -5.20
C ASN A 47 -6.83 -26.67 -4.00
N LYS A 48 -6.33 -25.55 -3.49
CA LYS A 48 -7.01 -24.78 -2.45
C LYS A 48 -7.88 -23.68 -3.04
N THR A 49 -8.88 -23.27 -2.27
CA THR A 49 -9.88 -22.27 -2.66
C THR A 49 -9.61 -20.95 -1.94
N PHE A 50 -9.71 -19.82 -2.64
CA PHE A 50 -9.65 -18.51 -1.97
C PHE A 50 -10.87 -18.31 -1.06
N THR A 51 -10.64 -18.09 0.23
CA THR A 51 -11.69 -17.93 1.25
C THR A 51 -11.84 -16.50 1.75
N GLU A 52 -10.76 -15.71 1.73
CA GLU A 52 -10.75 -14.31 2.18
C GLU A 52 -9.55 -13.58 1.54
N ILE A 53 -9.66 -12.26 1.37
CA ILE A 53 -8.51 -11.41 1.03
C ILE A 53 -8.43 -10.25 2.02
N ASP A 54 -7.44 -10.30 2.89
CA ASP A 54 -7.16 -9.24 3.87
C ASP A 54 -6.06 -8.28 3.37
N ARG A 55 -5.85 -7.18 4.09
CA ARG A 55 -4.77 -6.22 3.87
C ARG A 55 -4.18 -5.75 5.20
N VAL A 56 -2.86 -5.82 5.28
CA VAL A 56 -2.08 -5.17 6.34
C VAL A 56 -1.09 -4.20 5.70
N GLY A 57 -1.26 -2.91 5.99
CA GLY A 57 -0.53 -1.81 5.38
C GLY A 57 -0.67 -1.80 3.86
N LYS A 58 0.43 -2.16 3.19
CA LYS A 58 0.54 -2.22 1.72
C LYS A 58 0.70 -3.66 1.20
N TYR A 59 0.43 -4.64 2.05
CA TYR A 59 0.43 -6.06 1.72
C TYR A 59 -1.01 -6.53 1.54
N LEU A 60 -1.25 -7.33 0.50
CA LEU A 60 -2.42 -8.17 0.37
C LEU A 60 -2.15 -9.50 1.05
N ILE A 61 -3.15 -10.09 1.69
CA ILE A 61 -3.09 -11.40 2.32
C ILE A 61 -4.19 -12.24 1.69
N PHE A 62 -3.79 -13.20 0.87
CA PHE A 62 -4.71 -14.15 0.27
C PHE A 62 -4.83 -15.34 1.20
N LYS A 63 -6.03 -15.59 1.70
CA LYS A 63 -6.35 -16.72 2.55
C LYS A 63 -7.01 -17.82 1.74
N LEU A 64 -6.53 -19.05 1.95
CA LEU A 64 -6.98 -20.24 1.25
C LEU A 64 -7.14 -21.38 2.24
N GLU A 65 -8.37 -21.65 2.66
CA GLU A 65 -8.72 -22.74 3.57
C GLU A 65 -7.92 -22.71 4.89
N ASP A 66 -6.78 -23.41 4.95
CA ASP A 66 -5.88 -23.59 6.08
C ASP A 66 -4.50 -22.92 5.90
N VAL A 67 -4.28 -22.16 4.82
CA VAL A 67 -3.01 -21.45 4.55
C VAL A 67 -3.25 -20.04 4.02
N ALA A 68 -2.27 -19.16 4.19
CA ALA A 68 -2.30 -17.85 3.55
C ALA A 68 -0.97 -17.55 2.84
N PHE A 69 -1.02 -16.62 1.91
CA PHE A 69 0.19 -16.00 1.38
C PHE A 69 0.05 -14.48 1.34
N ILE A 70 1.15 -13.80 1.62
CA ILE A 70 1.23 -12.36 1.49
C ILE A 70 1.69 -11.99 0.07
N SER A 71 1.24 -10.85 -0.42
CA SER A 71 1.72 -10.26 -1.67
C SER A 71 1.94 -8.76 -1.51
N HIS A 72 3.12 -8.28 -1.88
CA HIS A 72 3.44 -6.85 -1.89
C HIS A 72 3.63 -6.35 -3.33
N LEU A 73 2.75 -5.48 -3.79
CA LEU A 73 2.76 -4.94 -5.16
C LEU A 73 4.00 -4.08 -5.49
N ARG A 74 4.64 -3.51 -4.47
CA ARG A 74 5.80 -2.61 -4.59
C ARG A 74 5.49 -1.45 -5.53
N MET A 75 6.24 -1.25 -6.60
CA MET A 75 6.16 -0.01 -7.38
C MET A 75 5.07 -0.07 -8.44
N GLU A 76 5.01 -1.18 -9.18
CA GLU A 76 4.24 -1.35 -10.43
C GLU A 76 3.56 -2.73 -10.53
N GLY A 77 3.62 -3.53 -9.46
CA GLY A 77 2.94 -4.81 -9.41
C GLY A 77 1.43 -4.64 -9.54
N LYS A 78 0.81 -5.49 -10.36
CA LYS A 78 -0.62 -5.47 -10.64
C LYS A 78 -1.16 -6.88 -10.79
N TYR A 79 -2.43 -7.04 -10.44
CA TYR A 79 -3.17 -8.28 -10.66
C TYR A 79 -4.11 -8.12 -11.85
N GLN A 80 -4.27 -9.18 -12.63
CA GLN A 80 -5.18 -9.22 -13.77
C GLN A 80 -5.94 -10.53 -13.78
N ILE A 81 -7.22 -10.46 -14.14
CA ILE A 81 -8.05 -11.64 -14.38
C ILE A 81 -8.14 -11.83 -15.88
N CYS A 82 -7.73 -12.99 -16.36
CA CYS A 82 -7.67 -13.34 -17.77
C CYS A 82 -8.38 -14.67 -18.00
N LYS A 83 -8.74 -14.96 -19.25
CA LYS A 83 -9.16 -16.31 -19.63
C LYS A 83 -7.93 -17.17 -19.86
N LYS A 84 -8.05 -18.46 -19.55
CA LYS A 84 -7.01 -19.46 -19.83
C LYS A 84 -6.72 -19.48 -21.32
N GLY A 85 -5.45 -19.34 -21.67
CA GLY A 85 -4.99 -19.27 -23.07
C GLY A 85 -4.88 -17.85 -23.65
N ASP A 86 -5.33 -16.81 -22.93
CA ASP A 86 -5.06 -15.42 -23.33
C ASP A 86 -3.54 -15.20 -23.42
N ILE A 87 -3.11 -14.36 -24.37
CA ILE A 87 -1.70 -14.09 -24.62
C ILE A 87 -1.03 -13.57 -23.33
N LEU A 88 0.08 -14.20 -22.96
CA LEU A 88 0.89 -13.76 -21.83
C LEU A 88 1.60 -12.45 -22.17
N SER A 89 1.54 -11.51 -21.25
CA SER A 89 2.39 -10.33 -21.33
C SER A 89 3.82 -10.70 -20.89
N LYS A 90 4.82 -10.02 -21.45
CA LYS A 90 6.25 -10.18 -21.10
C LYS A 90 6.54 -10.01 -19.60
N HIS A 91 5.66 -9.32 -18.89
CA HIS A 91 5.81 -8.99 -17.48
C HIS A 91 4.89 -9.79 -16.56
N ASP A 92 4.18 -10.79 -17.10
CA ASP A 92 3.43 -11.76 -16.28
C ASP A 92 4.44 -12.72 -15.65
N HIS A 93 4.43 -12.80 -14.33
CA HIS A 93 5.48 -13.50 -13.58
C HIS A 93 4.98 -14.64 -12.70
N VAL A 94 3.75 -14.54 -12.19
CA VAL A 94 3.08 -15.61 -11.44
C VAL A 94 1.67 -15.72 -11.98
N ILE A 95 1.25 -16.93 -12.33
CA ILE A 95 -0.07 -17.21 -12.89
C ILE A 95 -0.72 -18.26 -12.00
N PHE A 96 -1.82 -17.91 -11.36
CA PHE A 96 -2.70 -18.84 -10.67
C PHE A 96 -3.77 -19.27 -11.68
N VAL A 97 -3.72 -20.51 -12.13
CA VAL A 97 -4.75 -21.11 -12.97
C VAL A 97 -5.92 -21.44 -12.06
N LEU A 98 -7.07 -20.82 -12.30
CA LEU A 98 -8.28 -20.98 -11.52
C LEU A 98 -9.23 -21.94 -12.23
N ASP A 99 -10.23 -22.41 -11.51
CA ASP A 99 -11.38 -23.10 -12.08
C ASP A 99 -12.13 -22.23 -13.11
N GLU A 100 -13.09 -22.84 -13.81
CA GLU A 100 -13.91 -22.20 -14.85
C GLU A 100 -13.10 -21.56 -16.01
N GLY A 101 -11.86 -22.02 -16.21
CA GLY A 101 -11.01 -21.54 -17.31
C GLY A 101 -10.52 -20.11 -17.14
N MET A 102 -10.37 -19.65 -15.90
CA MET A 102 -9.86 -18.32 -15.57
C MET A 102 -8.41 -18.38 -15.05
N GLU A 103 -7.70 -17.26 -15.13
CA GLU A 103 -6.35 -17.10 -14.58
C GLU A 103 -6.24 -15.78 -13.82
N LEU A 104 -5.67 -15.83 -12.61
CA LEU A 104 -5.19 -14.65 -11.89
C LEU A 104 -3.71 -14.48 -12.18
N ARG A 105 -3.34 -13.41 -12.87
CA ARG A 105 -1.95 -13.13 -13.26
C ARG A 105 -1.39 -11.98 -12.44
N TYR A 106 -0.22 -12.20 -11.85
CA TYR A 106 0.60 -11.15 -11.25
C TYR A 106 1.61 -10.64 -12.28
N ASN A 107 1.49 -9.35 -12.60
CA ASN A 107 2.33 -8.65 -13.55
C ASN A 107 3.17 -7.59 -12.84
N ASP A 108 4.47 -7.54 -13.10
CA ASP A 108 5.34 -6.49 -12.54
C ASP A 108 6.50 -6.16 -13.49
N VAL A 109 6.44 -4.98 -14.11
CA VAL A 109 7.46 -4.52 -15.05
C VAL A 109 8.85 -4.45 -14.39
N ARG A 110 8.91 -4.09 -13.10
CA ARG A 110 10.15 -3.85 -12.36
C ARG A 110 10.63 -5.04 -11.53
N LYS A 111 9.82 -6.11 -11.42
CA LYS A 111 10.16 -7.36 -10.71
C LYS A 111 10.53 -7.16 -9.24
N PHE A 112 9.91 -6.18 -8.59
CA PHE A 112 10.12 -5.87 -7.18
C PHE A 112 9.10 -6.55 -6.28
N GLY A 113 7.96 -6.95 -6.84
CA GLY A 113 6.93 -7.74 -6.20
C GLY A 113 7.48 -8.89 -5.40
N ARG A 114 6.85 -9.16 -4.26
CA ARG A 114 7.18 -10.32 -3.42
C ARG A 114 5.93 -11.06 -2.99
N MET A 115 6.04 -12.38 -2.91
CA MET A 115 5.05 -13.29 -2.37
C MET A 115 5.71 -14.24 -1.39
N LYS A 116 5.00 -14.58 -0.32
CA LYS A 116 5.53 -15.43 0.74
C LYS A 116 4.41 -16.22 1.41
N LEU A 117 4.61 -17.50 1.69
CA LEU A 117 3.67 -18.28 2.50
C LEU A 117 3.69 -17.78 3.94
N VAL A 118 2.53 -17.82 4.60
CA VAL A 118 2.35 -17.46 6.00
C VAL A 118 1.26 -18.32 6.62
N ASP A 119 1.24 -18.39 7.94
CA ASP A 119 0.16 -19.06 8.67
C ASP A 119 -1.18 -18.35 8.46
N TYR A 120 -2.26 -19.12 8.36
CA TYR A 120 -3.60 -18.63 8.08
C TYR A 120 -4.13 -17.68 9.18
N ASP A 121 -3.86 -17.99 10.45
CA ASP A 121 -4.38 -17.25 11.60
C ASP A 121 -3.33 -16.29 12.20
N ASP A 122 -2.04 -16.61 12.08
CA ASP A 122 -0.95 -15.87 12.73
C ASP A 122 -0.10 -14.99 11.77
N TYR A 123 -0.52 -14.79 10.51
CA TYR A 123 0.26 -14.04 9.52
C TYR A 123 0.73 -12.65 9.99
N LYS A 124 -0.03 -11.96 10.85
CA LYS A 124 0.33 -10.63 11.38
C LYS A 124 1.62 -10.66 12.22
N ASN A 125 1.92 -11.77 12.88
CA ASN A 125 3.11 -11.96 13.70
C ASN A 125 4.31 -12.52 12.92
N GLN A 126 4.15 -12.78 11.61
CA GLN A 126 5.22 -13.27 10.74
C GLN A 126 5.88 -12.15 9.92
N LEU A 127 7.15 -12.36 9.55
CA LEU A 127 7.85 -11.42 8.66
C LEU A 127 7.24 -11.45 7.26
N PRO A 128 7.08 -10.27 6.62
CA PRO A 128 7.52 -8.95 7.03
C PRO A 128 6.48 -8.16 7.85
N LEU A 129 5.28 -8.71 8.10
CA LEU A 129 4.17 -8.01 8.73
C LEU A 129 4.43 -7.67 10.21
N SER A 130 5.14 -8.53 10.94
CA SER A 130 5.50 -8.29 12.35
C SER A 130 6.40 -7.08 12.60
N LYS A 131 7.01 -6.51 11.55
CA LYS A 131 7.80 -5.27 11.63
C LYS A 131 6.97 -4.01 11.35
N LEU A 132 5.71 -4.16 10.96
CA LEU A 132 4.83 -3.03 10.66
C LEU A 132 4.33 -2.39 11.96
N GLY A 133 4.14 -1.08 11.88
CA GLY A 133 3.40 -0.33 12.88
C GLY A 133 1.89 -0.57 12.74
N PRO A 134 1.10 -0.01 13.67
CA PRO A 134 -0.35 -0.14 13.64
C PRO A 134 -0.95 0.45 12.35
N GLU A 135 -2.11 -0.09 11.98
CA GLU A 135 -2.96 0.51 10.95
C GLU A 135 -3.34 1.95 11.36
N PRO A 136 -3.42 2.90 10.40
CA PRO A 136 -3.78 4.28 10.71
C PRO A 136 -5.09 4.42 11.47
N PHE A 137 -6.06 3.55 11.18
CA PHE A 137 -7.42 3.60 11.75
C PHE A 137 -7.54 3.00 13.16
N GLU A 138 -6.53 2.26 13.60
CA GLU A 138 -6.52 1.54 14.89
C GLU A 138 -5.50 2.12 15.87
N ILE A 139 -4.81 3.19 15.47
CA ILE A 139 -3.68 3.71 16.23
C ILE A 139 -4.12 4.43 17.51
N ASP A 140 -3.52 4.08 18.64
CA ASP A 140 -3.57 4.92 19.82
C ASP A 140 -2.59 6.10 19.66
N TYR A 141 -3.15 7.31 19.58
CA TYR A 141 -2.37 8.54 19.46
C TYR A 141 -1.41 8.77 20.65
N LEU A 142 -1.70 8.22 21.84
CA LEU A 142 -0.81 8.29 23.00
C LEU A 142 0.45 7.45 22.78
N GLU A 143 0.28 6.21 22.32
CA GLU A 143 1.41 5.35 21.97
C GLU A 143 2.23 5.95 20.83
N LEU A 144 1.56 6.45 19.79
CA LEU A 144 2.23 7.15 18.69
C LEU A 144 3.02 8.35 19.23
N TYR A 145 2.44 9.16 20.12
CA TYR A 145 3.13 10.31 20.71
C TYR A 145 4.43 9.89 21.42
N GLN A 146 4.39 8.82 22.22
CA GLN A 146 5.58 8.29 22.88
C GLN A 146 6.63 7.78 21.89
N LYS A 147 6.21 7.11 20.81
CA LYS A 147 7.10 6.68 19.72
C LYS A 147 7.74 7.88 19.01
N LEU A 148 6.96 8.91 18.68
CA LEU A 148 7.44 10.11 17.98
C LEU A 148 8.41 10.94 18.83
N LYS A 149 8.24 10.99 20.16
CA LYS A 149 9.17 11.69 21.05
C LYS A 149 10.60 11.15 20.99
N LYS A 150 10.77 9.88 20.63
CA LYS A 150 12.08 9.24 20.46
C LYS A 150 12.68 9.44 19.06
N LYS A 151 11.98 10.09 18.12
CA LYS A 151 12.40 10.24 16.72
C LYS A 151 12.86 11.67 16.42
N ASN A 152 14.17 11.89 16.41
CA ASN A 152 14.80 13.14 15.96
C ASN A 152 14.97 13.14 14.42
N LYS A 153 13.88 12.92 13.68
CA LYS A 153 13.84 12.92 12.21
C LYS A 153 12.72 13.83 11.73
N ALA A 154 12.83 14.32 10.50
CA ALA A 154 11.77 15.10 9.84
C ALA A 154 10.44 14.31 9.82
N ILE A 155 9.31 14.99 10.07
CA ILE A 155 7.99 14.37 10.16
C ILE A 155 7.63 13.65 8.87
N LYS A 156 8.02 14.19 7.72
CA LYS A 156 7.85 13.53 6.41
C LYS A 156 8.58 12.19 6.36
N THR A 157 9.80 12.11 6.87
CA THR A 157 10.55 10.84 6.94
C THR A 157 9.87 9.85 7.88
N VAL A 158 9.33 10.33 9.00
CA VAL A 158 8.65 9.47 10.00
C VAL A 158 7.32 8.94 9.50
N LEU A 159 6.54 9.73 8.75
CA LEU A 159 5.30 9.27 8.10
C LEU A 159 5.55 8.18 7.04
N LEU A 160 6.77 8.08 6.50
CA LEU A 160 7.15 7.03 5.55
C LEU A 160 7.69 5.77 6.24
N ASP A 161 8.01 5.85 7.53
CA ASP A 161 8.49 4.72 8.33
C ASP A 161 7.31 3.80 8.65
N GLN A 162 7.23 2.67 7.93
CA GLN A 162 6.11 1.72 8.07
C GLN A 162 6.05 1.08 9.46
N SER A 163 7.10 1.18 10.30
CA SER A 163 7.08 0.72 11.69
C SER A 163 6.35 1.68 12.65
N ILE A 164 6.04 2.90 12.19
CA ILE A 164 5.40 3.94 12.99
C ILE A 164 3.90 3.97 12.72
N MET A 165 3.54 4.06 11.45
CA MET A 165 2.17 4.00 10.96
C MET A 165 2.22 3.38 9.57
N THR A 166 1.63 2.21 9.43
CA THR A 166 1.73 1.48 8.16
C THR A 166 0.81 2.10 7.10
N GLY A 167 1.08 1.81 5.82
CA GLY A 167 0.17 2.19 4.74
C GLY A 167 0.38 3.57 4.12
N ILE A 168 0.96 4.53 4.85
CA ILE A 168 1.29 5.85 4.30
C ILE A 168 2.54 5.77 3.42
N GLY A 169 2.47 6.27 2.18
CA GLY A 169 3.61 6.45 1.30
C GLY A 169 3.85 7.92 0.93
N ASN A 170 4.45 8.14 -0.23
CA ASN A 170 4.93 9.47 -0.58
C ASN A 170 3.81 10.46 -0.84
N ILE A 171 2.74 10.04 -1.50
CA ILE A 171 1.62 10.90 -1.87
C ILE A 171 0.94 11.36 -0.60
N TYR A 172 0.40 10.42 0.19
CA TYR A 172 -0.40 10.75 1.36
C TYR A 172 0.42 11.46 2.45
N ALA A 173 1.71 11.17 2.61
CA ALA A 173 2.54 11.94 3.55
C ALA A 173 2.78 13.40 3.13
N ASN A 174 2.74 13.74 1.83
CA ASN A 174 2.76 15.15 1.42
C ASN A 174 1.43 15.83 1.74
N GLU A 175 0.32 15.18 1.41
CA GLU A 175 -1.03 15.69 1.66
C GLU A 175 -1.32 15.87 3.16
N ILE A 176 -0.92 14.92 4.00
CA ILE A 176 -1.04 15.02 5.47
C ILE A 176 -0.25 16.23 5.99
N CYS A 177 1.01 16.38 5.59
CA CYS A 177 1.82 17.54 6.00
C CYS A 177 1.18 18.86 5.57
N TYR A 178 0.60 18.92 4.36
CA TYR A 178 -0.07 20.12 3.88
C TYR A 178 -1.35 20.42 4.66
N GLN A 179 -2.22 19.43 4.84
CA GLN A 179 -3.49 19.58 5.56
C GLN A 179 -3.27 20.02 7.02
N MET A 180 -2.19 19.55 7.63
CA MET A 180 -1.81 19.95 8.99
C MET A 180 -1.05 21.28 9.06
N HIS A 181 -0.75 21.95 7.94
CA HIS A 181 0.15 23.11 7.89
C HIS A 181 1.52 22.84 8.51
N LEU A 182 2.02 21.59 8.41
CA LEU A 182 3.34 21.20 8.90
C LEU A 182 4.39 21.36 7.83
N ASN A 183 5.48 22.05 8.17
CA ASN A 183 6.68 22.00 7.35
C ASN A 183 7.19 20.54 7.32
N PRO A 184 7.49 19.97 6.14
CA PRO A 184 7.90 18.57 6.06
C PRO A 184 9.23 18.27 6.78
N TYR A 185 10.05 19.30 7.04
CA TYR A 185 11.30 19.22 7.81
C TYR A 185 11.09 19.30 9.33
N THR A 186 9.90 19.62 9.83
CA THR A 186 9.62 19.70 11.27
C THR A 186 9.98 18.36 11.92
N LYS A 187 10.80 18.40 12.99
CA LYS A 187 11.20 17.18 13.71
C LYS A 187 9.99 16.53 14.37
N ALA A 188 9.84 15.21 14.23
CA ALA A 188 8.69 14.50 14.79
C ALA A 188 8.60 14.62 16.33
N ASN A 189 9.74 14.63 17.02
CA ASN A 189 9.79 14.76 18.48
C ASN A 189 9.34 16.12 19.03
N VAL A 190 9.25 17.17 18.21
CA VAL A 190 8.76 18.49 18.67
C VAL A 190 7.24 18.62 18.64
N LEU A 191 6.52 17.66 18.02
CA LEU A 191 5.06 17.68 18.03
C LEU A 191 4.54 17.55 19.46
N SER A 192 3.56 18.38 19.81
CA SER A 192 2.83 18.24 21.07
C SER A 192 1.86 17.07 21.00
N LYS A 193 1.42 16.56 22.16
CA LYS A 193 0.41 15.50 22.25
C LYS A 193 -0.85 15.83 21.44
N LYS A 194 -1.35 17.08 21.54
CA LYS A 194 -2.49 17.57 20.76
C LYS A 194 -2.25 17.48 19.25
N ARG A 195 -1.05 17.84 18.79
CA ARG A 195 -0.67 17.78 17.36
C ARG A 195 -0.52 16.35 16.86
N VAL A 196 -0.11 15.42 17.71
CA VAL A 196 -0.06 13.99 17.33
C VAL A 196 -1.46 13.40 17.20
N LYS A 197 -2.39 13.76 18.10
CA LYS A 197 -3.81 13.40 17.92
C LYS A 197 -4.35 13.91 16.59
N GLU A 198 -4.14 15.19 16.30
CA GLU A 198 -4.56 15.80 15.03
C GLU A 198 -3.91 15.13 13.81
N LEU A 199 -2.66 14.66 13.92
CA LEU A 199 -1.98 13.92 12.86
C LEU A 199 -2.68 12.60 12.53
N VAL A 200 -3.11 11.86 13.55
CA VAL A 200 -3.89 10.63 13.38
C VAL A 200 -5.23 10.96 12.71
N ASP A 201 -5.96 11.95 13.25
CA ASP A 201 -7.27 12.34 12.74
C ASP A 201 -7.20 12.74 11.24
N VAL A 202 -6.21 13.56 10.86
CA VAL A 202 -5.99 14.00 9.47
C VAL A 202 -5.54 12.85 8.56
N ALA A 203 -4.66 11.97 9.04
CA ALA A 203 -4.22 10.81 8.27
C ALA A 203 -5.41 9.89 7.95
N CYS A 204 -6.23 9.57 8.95
CA CYS A 204 -7.45 8.76 8.77
C CYS A 204 -8.42 9.42 7.80
N GLU A 205 -8.66 10.73 7.91
CA GLU A 205 -9.56 11.46 7.01
C GLU A 205 -9.10 11.38 5.55
N ILE A 206 -7.82 11.66 5.28
CA ILE A 206 -7.27 11.64 3.92
C ILE A 206 -7.30 10.21 3.36
N LEU A 207 -6.88 9.21 4.14
CA LEU A 207 -6.84 7.82 3.67
C LEU A 207 -8.25 7.28 3.42
N ASN A 208 -9.24 7.59 4.27
CA ASN A 208 -10.62 7.20 4.03
C ASN A 208 -11.19 7.84 2.77
N LYS A 209 -10.95 9.14 2.55
CA LYS A 209 -11.36 9.82 1.32
C LYS A 209 -10.72 9.20 0.08
N ALA A 210 -9.46 8.83 0.17
CA ALA A 210 -8.75 8.15 -0.91
C ALA A 210 -9.32 6.75 -1.17
N ILE A 211 -9.57 5.95 -0.14
CA ILE A 211 -10.19 4.61 -0.28
C ILE A 211 -11.56 4.72 -0.95
N LEU A 212 -12.40 5.67 -0.52
CA LEU A 212 -13.72 5.89 -1.11
C LEU A 212 -13.68 6.26 -2.61
N GLN A 213 -12.58 6.86 -3.05
CA GLN A 213 -12.38 7.27 -4.44
C GLN A 213 -11.52 6.27 -5.24
N GLY A 214 -11.23 5.10 -4.69
CA GLY A 214 -10.39 4.10 -5.37
C GLY A 214 -8.92 4.52 -5.48
N GLY A 215 -8.41 5.33 -4.56
CA GLY A 215 -7.02 5.82 -4.57
C GLY A 215 -6.74 6.86 -5.66
N THR A 216 -5.45 7.12 -5.90
CA THR A 216 -4.95 8.18 -6.81
C THR A 216 -4.72 7.73 -8.24
N THR A 217 -4.46 6.45 -8.47
CA THR A 217 -4.41 5.84 -9.80
C THR A 217 -4.41 4.34 -9.58
N ILE A 218 -5.25 3.59 -10.29
CA ILE A 218 -5.18 2.13 -10.28
C ILE A 218 -4.94 1.65 -11.71
N HIS A 219 -3.67 1.54 -12.06
CA HIS A 219 -3.25 0.58 -13.09
C HIS A 219 -2.96 -0.80 -12.49
N SER A 220 -3.23 -0.97 -11.19
CA SER A 220 -2.89 -2.17 -10.41
C SER A 220 -3.91 -3.31 -10.53
N PHE A 221 -5.08 -3.06 -11.14
CA PHE A 221 -6.05 -4.09 -11.48
C PHE A 221 -6.75 -3.80 -12.81
N SER A 222 -6.63 -4.73 -13.76
CA SER A 222 -6.95 -4.47 -15.18
C SER A 222 -8.33 -4.95 -15.62
N ALA A 223 -9.13 -5.60 -14.77
CA ALA A 223 -10.42 -6.13 -15.23
C ALA A 223 -11.41 -5.02 -15.63
N ASN A 224 -11.28 -3.81 -15.06
CA ASN A 224 -12.17 -2.68 -15.34
C ASN A 224 -11.47 -1.33 -15.62
N GLY A 225 -10.14 -1.24 -15.59
CA GLY A 225 -9.43 0.04 -15.85
C GLY A 225 -9.94 1.21 -15.00
N ILE A 226 -10.38 0.94 -13.75
CA ILE A 226 -10.95 1.97 -12.88
C ILE A 226 -9.79 2.83 -12.41
N ASP A 227 -9.57 3.95 -13.08
CA ASP A 227 -8.72 4.98 -12.53
C ASP A 227 -9.35 5.44 -11.21
N GLY A 228 -8.58 5.33 -10.13
CA GLY A 228 -8.90 6.06 -8.90
C GLY A 228 -9.15 7.53 -9.24
N LEU A 229 -9.97 8.21 -8.45
CA LEU A 229 -10.32 9.62 -8.68
C LEU A 229 -9.59 10.57 -7.72
N PHE A 230 -8.88 10.07 -6.71
CA PHE A 230 -8.29 10.91 -5.68
C PHE A 230 -7.16 11.82 -6.18
N GLN A 231 -6.56 11.54 -7.34
CA GLN A 231 -5.56 12.42 -7.96
C GLN A 231 -6.08 13.84 -8.20
N VAL A 232 -7.38 13.99 -8.49
CA VAL A 232 -7.99 15.32 -8.72
C VAL A 232 -8.16 16.10 -7.43
N GLN A 233 -8.06 15.44 -6.27
CA GLN A 233 -8.18 16.05 -4.94
C GLN A 233 -6.82 16.32 -4.27
N LEU A 234 -5.71 15.96 -4.91
CA LEU A 234 -4.36 16.22 -4.40
C LEU A 234 -4.12 17.72 -4.33
N LYS A 235 -3.74 18.21 -3.14
CA LYS A 235 -3.54 19.63 -2.86
C LYS A 235 -2.11 20.06 -3.11
N VAL A 236 -1.13 19.18 -2.92
CA VAL A 236 0.29 19.51 -3.09
C VAL A 236 1.08 18.52 -3.92
N HIS A 237 0.78 17.23 -3.84
CA HIS A 237 1.58 16.22 -4.51
C HIS A 237 1.52 16.39 -6.03
N MET A 238 2.67 16.60 -6.66
CA MET A 238 2.78 16.86 -8.11
C MET A 238 1.98 18.08 -8.61
N GLN A 239 1.56 18.97 -7.73
CA GLN A 239 0.88 20.22 -8.07
C GLN A 239 1.88 21.37 -8.22
N LYS A 240 1.54 22.36 -9.06
CA LYS A 240 2.34 23.59 -9.22
C LYS A 240 1.98 24.66 -8.18
N HIS A 241 0.70 24.76 -7.84
CA HIS A 241 0.18 25.72 -6.86
C HIS A 241 -0.69 24.98 -5.84
N CYS A 242 -0.68 25.44 -4.60
CA CYS A 242 -1.61 24.94 -3.59
C CYS A 242 -3.01 25.54 -3.80
N PRO A 243 -4.06 25.04 -3.12
CA PRO A 243 -5.42 25.61 -3.19
C PRO A 243 -5.55 27.12 -2.92
N LEU A 244 -4.58 27.76 -2.27
CA LEU A 244 -4.54 29.22 -2.05
C LEU A 244 -3.80 30.00 -3.15
N GLY A 245 -3.34 29.33 -4.22
CA GLY A 245 -2.61 29.94 -5.33
C GLY A 245 -1.11 30.12 -5.11
N HIS A 246 -0.57 29.76 -3.93
CA HIS A 246 0.87 29.84 -3.68
C HIS A 246 1.66 28.75 -4.41
N GLU A 247 2.84 29.10 -4.91
CA GLU A 247 3.76 28.16 -5.56
C GLU A 247 4.17 27.00 -4.62
N ILE A 248 4.18 25.79 -5.16
CA ILE A 248 4.63 24.58 -4.47
C ILE A 248 6.10 24.35 -4.77
N LYS A 249 6.89 24.09 -3.72
CA LYS A 249 8.27 23.67 -3.86
C LYS A 249 8.37 22.15 -3.86
N LYS A 250 9.13 21.63 -4.83
CA LYS A 250 9.59 20.24 -4.85
C LYS A 250 11.02 20.18 -4.32
N VAL A 251 11.21 19.44 -3.23
CA VAL A 251 12.52 19.22 -2.59
C VAL A 251 12.75 17.73 -2.37
N MET A 252 13.99 17.36 -2.04
CA MET A 252 14.33 15.98 -1.67
C MET A 252 14.52 15.90 -0.16
N ILE A 253 13.75 15.02 0.50
CA ILE A 253 13.93 14.70 1.93
C ILE A 253 14.17 13.20 2.02
N ASN A 254 15.37 12.80 2.45
CA ASN A 254 15.77 11.39 2.58
C ASN A 254 15.46 10.60 1.29
N GLU A 255 15.94 11.12 0.15
CA GLU A 255 15.78 10.54 -1.20
C GLU A 255 14.33 10.47 -1.72
N ARG A 256 13.38 11.14 -1.05
CA ARG A 256 11.98 11.17 -1.45
C ARG A 256 11.56 12.56 -1.89
N GLY A 257 11.07 12.65 -3.13
CA GLY A 257 10.49 13.87 -3.69
C GLY A 257 9.31 14.33 -2.85
N THR A 258 9.47 15.48 -2.21
CA THR A 258 8.53 16.07 -1.26
C THR A 258 7.99 17.36 -1.85
N TYR A 259 6.66 17.47 -1.91
CA TYR A 259 5.96 18.64 -2.43
C TYR A 259 5.30 19.35 -1.27
N TYR A 260 5.56 20.65 -1.11
CA TYR A 260 4.99 21.43 -0.02
C TYR A 260 4.87 22.91 -0.39
N CYS A 261 3.94 23.61 0.24
CA CYS A 261 3.78 25.05 0.08
C CYS A 261 4.56 25.80 1.18
N PRO A 262 5.61 26.57 0.85
CA PRO A 262 6.43 27.25 1.87
C PRO A 262 5.68 28.35 2.63
N ILE A 263 4.59 28.88 2.05
CA ILE A 263 3.75 29.90 2.68
C ILE A 263 2.75 29.27 3.66
N CYS A 264 2.09 28.17 3.28
CA CYS A 264 1.12 27.48 4.14
C CYS A 264 1.79 26.60 5.21
N GLN A 265 2.98 26.08 4.94
CA GLN A 265 3.73 25.14 5.80
C GLN A 265 5.02 25.80 6.29
N LYS A 266 4.88 26.93 6.99
CA LYS A 266 6.02 27.72 7.48
C LYS A 266 6.86 26.90 8.47
N ALA A 267 8.19 27.03 8.35
CA ALA A 267 9.07 26.54 9.39
C ALA A 267 8.79 27.33 10.68
N LYS A 268 8.49 26.64 11.77
CA LYS A 268 8.46 27.29 13.08
C LYS A 268 9.91 27.59 13.46
N ARG A 269 10.19 28.88 13.70
CA ARG A 269 11.45 29.34 14.29
C ARG A 269 11.55 28.83 15.72
#